data_AF-A0A9D6W200-F1
#
_entry.id   AF-A0A9D6W200-F1
#
_cell.length_a   1.000
_cell.length_b   1.000
_cell.length_c   1.000
_cell.angle_alpha   90.00
_cell.angle_beta   90.00
_cell.angle_gamma   90.00
#
_symmetry.space_group_name_H-M   'P 1'
#
loop_
_entity.id
_entity.type
_entity.pdbx_description
1 polymer ?
#
loop_
_entity_poly.entity_id
_entity_poly.type
_entity_poly.pdbx_seq_one_letter_code
_entity_poly.pdbx_strand_id
1 'polypeptide(L)'
;MNTDEHRWETARAVLLLAALLAAACAGPAQDEAVRTAYEAHVAHSALSDRSEGEGSAAGVRPPLPGQPPIPLPPPPPPPDPRLEAARNLFEEGLRAFEVDEWATALDKFNEAYELSPRAAILYNLAVCHERLGDVASAIGAYQRYLGEDPDMVDERRQEVLDKIRELGEQLEVQP
;
A
#
# COMPACT_ATOMS: atom_id res chain seq x y z
N MET A 1 7.51 -27.93 52.58
CA MET A 1 6.90 -28.18 51.25
C MET A 1 6.58 -26.84 50.64
N ASN A 2 7.49 -26.31 49.82
CA ASN A 2 7.18 -25.30 48.80
C ASN A 2 8.30 -25.36 47.76
N THR A 3 8.13 -26.23 46.75
CA THR A 3 9.19 -26.58 45.79
C THR A 3 8.70 -26.51 44.34
N ASP A 4 7.66 -25.73 44.07
CA ASP A 4 7.10 -25.59 42.72
C ASP A 4 7.22 -24.17 42.13
N GLU A 5 7.47 -23.15 42.95
CA GLU A 5 7.55 -21.77 42.45
C GLU A 5 8.88 -21.40 41.77
N HIS A 6 9.98 -22.13 42.01
CA HIS A 6 11.29 -21.81 41.40
C HIS A 6 11.53 -22.45 40.02
N ARG A 7 10.66 -23.39 39.59
CA ARG A 7 10.86 -24.10 38.31
C ARG A 7 10.43 -23.29 37.09
N TRP A 8 9.52 -22.33 37.23
CA TRP A 8 9.00 -21.58 36.10
C TRP A 8 9.78 -20.30 35.80
N GLU A 9 10.50 -19.73 36.77
CA GLU A 9 11.41 -18.60 36.54
C GLU A 9 12.68 -19.02 35.80
N THR A 10 13.22 -20.19 36.13
CA THR A 10 14.40 -20.76 35.43
C THR A 10 14.08 -21.14 33.99
N ALA A 11 12.88 -21.67 33.71
CA ALA A 11 12.44 -21.99 32.35
C ALA A 11 12.30 -20.75 31.46
N ARG A 12 11.82 -19.62 31.99
CA ARG A 12 11.70 -18.36 31.25
C ARG A 12 13.07 -17.73 30.98
N ALA A 13 14.01 -17.83 31.92
CA ALA A 13 15.38 -17.36 31.73
C ALA A 13 16.13 -18.15 30.64
N VAL A 14 15.95 -19.47 30.57
CA VAL A 14 16.57 -20.32 29.53
C VAL A 14 16.00 -20.02 28.14
N LEU A 15 14.70 -19.76 28.03
CA LEU A 15 14.08 -19.38 26.75
C LEU A 15 14.51 -17.99 26.26
N LEU A 16 14.66 -17.02 27.17
CA LEU A 16 15.19 -15.70 26.82
C LEU A 16 16.68 -15.76 26.43
N LEU A 17 17.48 -16.58 27.11
CA LEU A 17 18.89 -16.77 26.77
C LEU A 17 19.06 -17.51 25.43
N ALA A 18 18.18 -18.46 25.11
CA ALA A 18 18.16 -19.16 23.82
C ALA A 18 17.74 -18.23 22.67
N ALA A 19 16.79 -17.31 22.89
CA ALA A 19 16.37 -16.33 21.90
C ALA A 19 17.47 -15.29 21.60
N LEU A 20 18.23 -14.87 22.62
CA LEU A 20 19.37 -13.96 22.46
C LEU A 20 20.57 -14.60 21.74
N LEU A 21 20.76 -15.92 21.86
CA LEU A 21 21.78 -16.65 21.10
C LEU A 21 21.40 -16.91 19.62
N ALA A 22 20.10 -16.94 19.30
CA ALA A 22 19.64 -17.11 17.92
C ALA A 22 19.77 -15.83 17.07
N ALA A 23 19.79 -14.66 17.70
CA ALA A 23 19.91 -13.35 17.01
C ALA A 23 21.34 -13.02 16.53
N ALA A 24 22.36 -13.80 16.90
CA ALA A 24 23.76 -13.52 16.59
C ALA A 24 24.35 -14.33 15.42
N CYS A 25 23.56 -15.13 14.70
CA CYS A 25 24.03 -15.94 13.55
C CYS A 25 23.35 -15.61 12.21
N ALA A 26 22.53 -14.56 12.12
CA ALA A 26 21.94 -14.13 10.85
C ALA A 26 22.95 -13.31 10.03
N GLY A 27 23.92 -14.01 9.42
CA GLY A 27 24.72 -13.49 8.32
C GLY A 27 23.89 -13.27 7.04
N PRO A 28 24.47 -12.68 5.98
CA PRO A 28 23.78 -12.15 4.80
C PRO A 28 23.26 -13.25 3.82
N ALA A 29 22.77 -14.37 4.33
CA ALA A 29 22.28 -15.49 3.52
C ALA A 29 20.80 -15.36 3.09
N GLN A 30 20.05 -14.40 3.65
CA GLN A 30 18.64 -14.19 3.30
C GLN A 30 18.47 -13.26 2.09
N ASP A 31 19.47 -12.43 1.80
CA ASP A 31 19.47 -11.50 0.67
C ASP A 31 19.73 -12.24 -0.65
N GLU A 32 20.68 -13.18 -0.67
CA GLU A 32 21.05 -13.94 -1.88
C GLU A 32 19.95 -14.92 -2.34
N ALA A 33 19.18 -15.50 -1.40
CA ALA A 33 18.07 -16.39 -1.74
C ALA A 33 16.89 -15.64 -2.39
N VAL A 34 16.60 -14.43 -1.89
CA VAL A 34 15.55 -13.55 -2.43
C VAL A 34 16.01 -12.94 -3.76
N ARG A 35 17.27 -12.54 -3.87
CA ARG A 35 17.84 -12.05 -5.15
C ARG A 35 17.89 -13.13 -6.22
N THR A 36 18.24 -14.37 -5.85
CA THR A 36 18.23 -15.51 -6.78
C THR A 36 16.81 -15.85 -7.24
N ALA A 37 15.82 -15.77 -6.34
CA ALA A 37 14.40 -15.96 -6.69
C ALA A 37 13.89 -14.84 -7.61
N TYR A 38 14.31 -13.59 -7.39
CA TYR A 38 13.96 -12.44 -8.22
C TYR A 38 14.64 -12.47 -9.60
N GLU A 39 15.94 -12.78 -9.65
CA GLU A 39 16.69 -12.97 -10.90
C GLU A 39 16.13 -14.14 -11.73
N ALA A 40 15.65 -15.22 -11.09
CA ALA A 40 14.95 -16.31 -11.77
C ALA A 40 13.57 -15.90 -12.32
N HIS A 41 12.81 -15.04 -11.63
CA HIS A 41 11.53 -14.51 -12.10
C HIS A 41 11.69 -13.55 -13.30
N VAL A 42 12.74 -12.71 -13.27
CA VAL A 42 13.10 -11.81 -14.38
C VAL A 42 13.62 -12.60 -15.59
N ALA A 43 14.39 -13.67 -15.37
CA ALA A 43 14.85 -14.54 -16.46
C ALA A 43 13.72 -15.36 -17.12
N HIS A 44 12.69 -15.78 -16.35
CA HIS A 44 11.49 -16.43 -16.91
C HIS A 44 10.66 -15.45 -17.75
N SER A 45 10.63 -14.17 -17.35
CA SER A 45 9.96 -13.10 -18.10
C SER A 45 10.69 -12.78 -19.41
N ALA A 46 12.02 -12.89 -19.45
CA ALA A 46 12.83 -12.63 -20.64
C ALA A 46 12.82 -13.76 -21.69
N LEU A 47 12.33 -14.96 -21.34
CA LEU A 47 12.11 -16.05 -22.30
C LEU A 47 10.68 -16.06 -22.90
N SER A 48 9.81 -15.17 -22.43
CA SER A 48 8.44 -15.02 -22.96
C SER A 48 8.36 -14.05 -24.15
N ASP A 49 9.49 -13.52 -24.62
CA ASP A 49 9.57 -12.50 -25.70
C ASP A 49 10.18 -13.07 -27.00
N ARG A 50 9.68 -14.23 -27.44
CA ARG A 50 9.83 -14.70 -28.83
C ARG A 50 8.59 -15.47 -29.26
N SER A 51 7.93 -14.95 -30.30
CA SER A 51 6.63 -15.40 -30.85
C SER A 51 5.49 -14.96 -29.93
N GLU A 52 4.72 -13.93 -30.25
CA GLU A 52 3.73 -13.96 -31.33
C GLU A 52 3.62 -12.60 -32.05
N GLY A 53 4.40 -12.43 -33.10
CA GLY A 53 3.93 -11.68 -34.25
C GLY A 53 3.06 -12.62 -35.08
N GLU A 54 1.78 -12.75 -34.73
CA GLU A 54 0.75 -13.36 -35.57
C GLU A 54 -0.62 -13.08 -34.93
N GLY A 55 -1.46 -12.29 -35.60
CA GLY A 55 -2.88 -12.31 -35.31
C GLY A 55 -3.39 -13.73 -35.55
N SER A 56 -3.64 -14.48 -34.49
CA SER A 56 -4.18 -15.83 -34.61
C SER A 56 -5.21 -16.06 -33.52
N ALA A 57 -6.47 -16.06 -33.95
CA ALA A 57 -7.62 -16.49 -33.19
C ALA A 57 -7.46 -17.97 -32.79
N ALA A 58 -6.72 -18.25 -31.72
CA ALA A 58 -6.53 -19.60 -31.22
C ALA A 58 -7.62 -19.94 -30.19
N GLY A 59 -8.59 -20.76 -30.63
CA GLY A 59 -9.10 -21.83 -29.78
C GLY A 59 -10.30 -21.55 -28.88
N VAL A 60 -11.36 -20.92 -29.39
CA VAL A 60 -12.70 -21.22 -28.84
C VAL A 60 -12.96 -22.69 -29.16
N ARG A 61 -12.82 -23.60 -28.17
CA ARG A 61 -13.27 -24.98 -28.33
C ARG A 61 -14.72 -24.92 -28.82
N PRO A 62 -15.07 -25.55 -29.95
CA PRO A 62 -16.45 -25.51 -30.42
C PRO A 62 -17.36 -26.04 -29.31
N PRO A 63 -18.48 -25.37 -29.02
CA PRO A 63 -19.41 -25.84 -28.01
C PRO A 63 -19.84 -27.27 -28.36
N LEU A 64 -19.83 -28.16 -27.37
CA LEU A 64 -20.32 -29.52 -27.57
C LEU A 64 -21.77 -29.44 -28.06
N PRO A 65 -22.17 -30.24 -29.06
CA PRO A 65 -23.54 -30.25 -29.56
C PRO A 65 -24.51 -30.53 -28.40
N GLY A 66 -25.45 -29.61 -28.17
CA GLY A 66 -26.47 -29.74 -27.12
C GLY A 66 -26.28 -28.86 -25.88
N GLN A 67 -25.24 -28.04 -25.79
CA GLN A 67 -25.18 -27.01 -24.74
C GLN A 67 -26.09 -25.83 -25.09
N PRO A 68 -26.99 -25.40 -24.18
CA PRO A 68 -27.66 -24.12 -24.34
C PRO A 68 -26.61 -23.00 -24.38
N PRO A 69 -26.84 -21.90 -25.12
CA PRO A 69 -25.92 -20.78 -25.15
C PRO A 69 -25.68 -20.29 -23.71
N ILE A 70 -24.42 -20.04 -23.37
CA ILE A 70 -24.08 -19.40 -22.08
C ILE A 70 -24.82 -18.07 -22.05
N PRO A 71 -25.68 -17.82 -21.06
CA PRO A 71 -26.34 -16.52 -20.94
C PRO A 71 -25.25 -15.46 -20.82
N LEU A 72 -25.33 -14.43 -21.67
CA LEU A 72 -24.40 -13.30 -21.60
C LEU A 72 -24.47 -12.72 -20.18
N PRO A 73 -23.32 -12.45 -19.52
CA PRO A 73 -23.34 -11.70 -18.28
C PRO A 73 -24.06 -10.37 -18.52
N PRO A 74 -24.84 -9.87 -17.55
CA PRO A 74 -25.47 -8.56 -17.68
C PRO A 74 -24.39 -7.50 -17.95
N PRO A 75 -24.70 -6.46 -18.74
CA PRO A 75 -23.76 -5.36 -18.92
C PRO A 75 -23.38 -4.77 -17.55
N PRO A 76 -22.13 -4.30 -17.38
CA PRO A 76 -21.73 -3.69 -16.12
C PRO A 76 -22.68 -2.52 -15.80
N PRO A 77 -23.01 -2.31 -14.51
CA PRO A 77 -23.84 -1.18 -14.12
C PRO A 77 -23.19 0.13 -14.59
N PRO A 78 -23.99 1.15 -14.95
CA PRO A 78 -23.45 2.46 -15.28
C PRO A 78 -22.63 3.00 -14.09
N PRO A 79 -21.57 3.77 -14.36
CA PRO A 79 -20.73 4.34 -13.31
C PRO A 79 -21.57 5.18 -12.33
N ASP A 80 -21.25 5.07 -11.03
CA ASP A 80 -21.92 5.87 -10.00
C ASP A 80 -21.56 7.35 -10.23
N PRO A 81 -22.54 8.25 -10.44
CA PRO A 81 -22.28 9.66 -10.70
C PRO A 81 -21.48 10.33 -9.57
N ARG A 82 -21.57 9.84 -8.32
CA ARG A 82 -20.73 10.33 -7.21
C ARG A 82 -19.28 9.93 -7.37
N LEU A 83 -19.03 8.72 -7.86
CA LEU A 83 -17.68 8.25 -8.12
C LEU A 83 -17.04 9.00 -9.28
N GLU A 84 -17.81 9.32 -10.32
CA GLU A 84 -17.34 10.18 -11.42
C GLU A 84 -17.02 11.59 -10.93
N ALA A 85 -17.91 12.19 -10.13
CA ALA A 85 -17.66 13.50 -9.53
C ALA A 85 -16.41 13.50 -8.64
N ALA A 86 -16.22 12.47 -7.80
CA ALA A 86 -15.02 12.32 -6.97
C ALA A 86 -13.73 12.21 -7.80
N ARG A 87 -13.77 11.49 -8.93
CA ARG A 87 -12.63 11.39 -9.86
C ARG A 87 -12.30 12.74 -10.49
N ASN A 88 -13.31 13.47 -10.97
CA ASN A 88 -13.09 14.79 -11.57
C ASN A 88 -12.47 15.76 -10.55
N LEU A 89 -12.98 15.78 -9.31
CA LEU A 89 -12.43 16.59 -8.23
C LEU A 89 -11.00 16.18 -7.88
N PHE A 90 -10.70 14.88 -7.84
CA PHE A 90 -9.34 14.40 -7.62
C PHE A 90 -8.38 14.84 -8.74
N GLU A 91 -8.80 14.78 -10.00
CA GLU A 91 -7.99 15.26 -11.12
C GLU A 91 -7.81 16.79 -11.10
N GLU A 92 -8.82 17.56 -10.70
CA GLU A 92 -8.70 18.99 -10.45
C GLU A 92 -7.69 19.28 -9.33
N GLY A 93 -7.74 18.51 -8.25
CA GLY A 93 -6.79 18.60 -7.15
C GLY A 93 -5.37 18.28 -7.60
N LEU A 94 -5.17 17.26 -8.43
CA LEU A 94 -3.86 16.95 -9.02
C LEU A 94 -3.33 18.09 -9.89
N ARG A 95 -4.17 18.68 -10.75
CA ARG A 95 -3.76 19.82 -11.59
C ARG A 95 -3.34 21.02 -10.75
N ALA A 96 -4.08 21.33 -9.68
CA ALA A 96 -3.71 22.38 -8.74
C ALA A 96 -2.41 22.05 -7.98
N PHE A 97 -2.24 20.79 -7.59
CA PHE A 97 -1.04 20.29 -6.93
C PHE A 97 0.21 20.41 -7.82
N GLU A 98 0.09 20.13 -9.12
CA GLU A 98 1.20 20.23 -10.08
C GLU A 98 1.71 21.67 -10.28
N VAL A 99 0.88 22.67 -10.01
CA VAL A 99 1.23 24.10 -10.13
C VAL A 99 1.48 24.77 -8.77
N ASP A 100 1.76 23.96 -7.73
CA ASP A 100 2.02 24.39 -6.36
C ASP A 100 0.88 25.17 -5.69
N GLU A 101 -0.35 25.09 -6.22
CA GLU A 101 -1.55 25.68 -5.61
C GLU A 101 -2.11 24.75 -4.52
N TRP A 102 -1.35 24.60 -3.44
CA TRP A 102 -1.64 23.63 -2.37
C TRP A 102 -2.99 23.83 -1.69
N ALA A 103 -3.43 25.07 -1.51
CA ALA A 103 -4.74 25.38 -0.90
C ALA A 103 -5.89 24.94 -1.82
N THR A 104 -5.82 25.28 -3.10
CA THR A 104 -6.80 24.83 -4.11
C THR A 104 -6.80 23.30 -4.20
N ALA A 105 -5.63 22.67 -4.22
CA ALA A 105 -5.50 21.22 -4.25
C ALA A 105 -6.14 20.57 -3.01
N LEU A 106 -5.89 21.13 -1.82
CA LEU A 106 -6.45 20.67 -0.56
C LEU A 106 -7.98 20.69 -0.58
N ASP A 107 -8.58 21.79 -1.02
CA ASP A 107 -10.04 21.92 -1.12
C ASP A 107 -10.62 20.84 -2.05
N LYS A 108 -10.02 20.67 -3.23
CA LYS A 108 -10.46 19.67 -4.22
C LYS A 108 -10.30 18.23 -3.73
N PHE A 109 -9.21 17.92 -3.03
CA PHE A 109 -9.04 16.60 -2.44
C PHE A 109 -9.99 16.35 -1.27
N ASN A 110 -10.35 17.36 -0.49
CA ASN A 110 -11.36 17.23 0.57
C ASN A 110 -12.74 16.92 -0.03
N GLU A 111 -13.18 17.68 -1.03
CA GLU A 111 -14.44 17.40 -1.75
C GLU A 111 -14.42 15.99 -2.36
N ALA A 112 -13.30 15.58 -2.98
CA ALA A 112 -13.16 14.23 -3.53
C ALA A 112 -13.24 13.15 -2.44
N TYR A 113 -12.63 13.39 -1.27
CA TYR A 113 -12.64 12.46 -0.15
C TYR A 113 -14.03 12.30 0.47
N GLU A 114 -14.80 13.38 0.57
CA GLU A 114 -16.20 13.34 1.06
C GLU A 114 -17.09 12.47 0.16
N LEU A 115 -16.88 12.53 -1.16
CA LEU A 115 -17.63 11.73 -2.12
C LEU A 115 -17.14 10.28 -2.19
N SER A 116 -15.84 10.05 -2.04
CA SER A 116 -15.22 8.72 -2.13
C SER A 116 -14.02 8.62 -1.18
N PRO A 117 -14.22 8.17 0.07
CA PRO A 117 -13.15 8.01 1.04
C PRO A 117 -12.17 6.92 0.58
N ARG A 118 -10.97 7.32 0.14
CA ARG A 118 -9.92 6.42 -0.34
C ARG A 118 -8.58 6.79 0.27
N ALA A 119 -7.78 5.78 0.58
CA ALA A 119 -6.43 5.95 1.11
C ALA A 119 -5.56 6.86 0.21
N ALA A 120 -5.59 6.67 -1.11
CA ALA A 120 -4.83 7.49 -2.05
C ALA A 120 -5.11 9.01 -1.91
N ILE A 121 -6.35 9.40 -1.59
CA ILE A 121 -6.73 10.80 -1.39
C ILE A 121 -6.19 11.33 -0.05
N LEU A 122 -6.19 10.50 1.01
CA LEU A 122 -5.63 10.87 2.31
C LEU A 122 -4.14 11.20 2.23
N TYR A 123 -3.38 10.45 1.42
CA TYR A 123 -1.96 10.76 1.22
C TYR A 123 -1.78 12.13 0.57
N ASN A 124 -2.56 12.45 -0.47
CA ASN A 124 -2.50 13.76 -1.13
C ASN A 124 -2.92 14.90 -0.19
N LEU A 125 -3.96 14.69 0.63
CA LEU A 125 -4.35 15.64 1.67
C LEU A 125 -3.21 15.90 2.66
N ALA A 126 -2.53 14.84 3.12
CA ALA A 126 -1.41 14.95 4.03
C ALA A 126 -0.26 15.78 3.43
N VAL A 127 0.09 15.52 2.17
CA VAL A 127 1.13 16.29 1.47
C VAL A 127 0.72 17.75 1.27
N CYS A 128 -0.55 18.04 0.95
CA CYS A 128 -1.02 19.42 0.82
C CYS A 128 -0.91 20.17 2.16
N HIS A 129 -1.32 19.55 3.26
CA HIS A 129 -1.16 20.14 4.60
C HIS A 129 0.30 20.37 4.97
N GLU A 130 1.18 19.41 4.64
CA GLU A 130 2.64 19.53 4.82
C GLU A 130 3.18 20.76 4.05
N ARG A 131 2.79 20.93 2.78
CA ARG A 131 3.21 22.08 1.95
C ARG A 131 2.66 23.42 2.41
N LEU A 132 1.48 23.43 3.03
CA LEU A 132 0.88 24.62 3.63
C LEU A 132 1.45 24.96 5.01
N GLY A 133 2.29 24.09 5.58
CA GLY A 133 2.85 24.25 6.92
C GLY A 133 1.87 23.89 8.05
N ASP A 134 0.70 23.31 7.72
CA ASP A 134 -0.22 22.78 8.71
C ASP A 134 0.23 21.37 9.12
N VAL A 135 1.31 21.34 9.90
CA VAL A 135 2.00 20.13 10.34
C VAL A 135 1.07 19.19 11.13
N ALA A 136 0.19 19.76 11.97
CA ALA A 136 -0.73 18.97 12.79
C ALA A 136 -1.75 18.21 11.92
N SER A 137 -2.37 18.90 10.95
CA SER A 137 -3.31 18.26 10.01
C SER A 137 -2.61 17.26 9.10
N ALA A 138 -1.36 17.54 8.68
CA ALA A 138 -0.56 16.62 7.87
C ALA A 138 -0.32 15.28 8.58
N ILE A 139 0.12 15.32 9.85
CA ILE A 139 0.31 14.12 10.68
C ILE A 139 -0.99 13.33 10.80
N GLY A 140 -2.11 14.00 11.09
CA GLY A 140 -3.41 13.35 11.22
C GLY A 140 -3.85 12.64 9.93
N ALA A 141 -3.63 13.26 8.77
CA ALA A 141 -3.94 12.67 7.48
C ALA A 141 -3.04 11.46 7.14
N TYR A 142 -1.74 11.53 7.43
CA TYR A 142 -0.83 10.38 7.27
C TYR A 142 -1.18 9.21 8.19
N GLN A 143 -1.57 9.47 9.43
CA GLN A 143 -2.03 8.44 10.36
C GLN A 143 -3.30 7.73 9.85
N ARG A 144 -4.25 8.50 9.32
CA ARG A 144 -5.45 7.93 8.68
C ARG A 144 -5.09 7.11 7.45
N TYR A 145 -4.17 7.59 6.61
CA TYR A 145 -3.68 6.84 5.45
C TYR A 145 -3.11 5.46 5.85
N LEU A 146 -2.33 5.38 6.92
CA LEU A 146 -1.81 4.12 7.46
C LEU A 146 -2.90 3.20 8.03
N GLY A 147 -3.99 3.77 8.55
CA GLY A 147 -5.10 3.01 9.12
C GLY A 147 -6.06 2.43 8.07
N GLU A 148 -6.20 3.08 6.92
CA GLU A 148 -7.11 2.65 5.85
C GLU A 148 -6.54 1.49 5.01
N ASP A 149 -5.22 1.33 4.95
CA ASP A 149 -4.56 0.25 4.20
C ASP A 149 -3.63 -0.59 5.12
N PRO A 150 -4.18 -1.61 5.80
CA PRO A 150 -3.38 -2.50 6.65
C PRO A 150 -2.48 -3.44 5.85
N ASP A 151 -2.76 -3.67 4.57
CA ASP A 151 -1.97 -4.55 3.69
C ASP A 151 -0.90 -3.77 2.89
N MET A 152 -0.72 -2.49 3.21
CA MET A 152 0.31 -1.63 2.63
C MET A 152 1.70 -2.28 2.73
N VAL A 153 2.43 -2.20 1.63
CA VAL A 153 3.83 -2.65 1.51
C VAL A 153 4.69 -1.98 2.58
N ASP A 154 5.55 -2.75 3.25
CA ASP A 154 6.28 -2.30 4.43
C ASP A 154 7.16 -1.09 4.15
N GLU A 155 7.82 -1.02 2.99
CA GLU A 155 8.61 0.15 2.60
C GLU A 155 7.77 1.43 2.54
N ARG A 156 6.55 1.35 1.98
CA ARG A 156 5.63 2.48 1.89
C ARG A 156 5.10 2.88 3.26
N ARG A 157 4.84 1.90 4.12
CA ARG A 157 4.46 2.14 5.52
C ARG A 157 5.57 2.87 6.27
N GLN A 158 6.82 2.42 6.14
CA GLN A 158 7.97 3.06 6.80
C GLN A 158 8.19 4.49 6.31
N GLU A 159 8.08 4.75 5.00
CA GLU A 159 8.19 6.11 4.43
C GLU A 159 7.21 7.09 5.11
N VAL A 160 5.96 6.66 5.31
CA VAL A 160 4.94 7.50 5.94
C VAL A 160 5.20 7.67 7.44
N LEU A 161 5.66 6.63 8.12
CA LEU A 161 6.03 6.71 9.54
C LEU A 161 7.20 7.68 9.76
N ASP A 162 8.20 7.66 8.87
CA ASP A 162 9.30 8.61 8.90
C ASP A 162 8.82 10.05 8.70
N LYS A 163 7.94 10.29 7.72
CA LYS A 163 7.29 11.60 7.54
C LYS A 163 6.56 12.07 8.80
N ILE A 164 5.79 11.20 9.44
CA ILE A 164 5.08 11.53 10.70
C ILE A 164 6.07 11.94 11.80
N ARG A 165 7.17 11.19 11.94
CA ARG A 165 8.21 11.47 12.93
C ARG A 165 8.89 12.83 12.66
N GLU A 166 9.32 13.07 11.43
CA GLU A 166 9.96 14.34 11.02
C GLU A 166 9.04 15.54 11.25
N LEU A 167 7.76 15.41 10.89
CA LEU A 167 6.76 16.45 11.13
C LEU A 167 6.49 16.65 12.63
N GLY A 168 6.50 15.58 13.42
CA GLY A 168 6.39 15.66 14.88
C GLY A 168 7.52 16.48 15.49
N GLU A 169 8.77 16.21 15.08
CA GLU A 169 9.94 16.97 15.52
C GLU A 169 9.83 18.46 15.12
N GLN A 170 9.35 18.76 13.91
CA GLN A 170 9.11 20.15 13.48
C GLN A 170 8.06 20.87 14.32
N LEU A 171 7.02 20.16 14.77
CA LEU A 171 5.98 20.74 15.61
C LEU A 171 6.50 21.08 17.01
N GLU A 172 7.39 20.26 17.58
CA GLU A 172 7.99 20.50 18.90
C GLU A 172 8.97 21.68 18.92
N VAL A 173 9.58 21.99 17.77
CA VAL A 173 10.55 23.09 17.63
C VAL A 173 9.87 24.46 17.45
N GLN A 174 8.59 24.49 17.09
CA GLN A 174 7.83 25.74 16.94
C GLN A 174 7.42 26.29 18.32
N PRO A 175 7.95 27.46 18.74
CA PRO A 175 7.74 28.02 20.08
C PRO A 175 6.37 28.69 20.28
#